data_AF-A0A158BNF1-F1
#
_entry.id   AF-A0A158BNF1-F1
#
_cell.length_a   1.000
_cell.length_b   1.000
_cell.length_c   1.000
_cell.angle_alpha   90.00
_cell.angle_beta   90.00
_cell.angle_gamma   90.00
#
_symmetry.space_group_name_H-M   'P 1'
#
loop_
_entity.id
_entity.type
_entity.pdbx_description
1 polymer ?
#
loop_
_entity_poly.entity_id
_entity_poly.type
_entity_poly.pdbx_seq_one_letter_code
_entity_poly.pdbx_strand_id
1 'polypeptide(L)'
;MNRRDIETPRTGGRRAIPNARATLAYCCALLALLPGISHAQRAELLDSRVTQSTIVDTICVPGYVDRVLPSFEIQMKQKDKLLKQRSIDAMFASEYALDHRMPVLLGGSPNSPANLDLRRWDGRAGQRRKERIAVYLKRCVCTGDITLKEAQTAMAGDWSSRYPNLSSMSCSGF
;
A
#
# COMPACT_ATOMS: atom_id res chain seq x y z
N MET A 1 81.25 -14.17 9.11
CA MET A 1 81.61 -14.73 10.43
C MET A 1 80.47 -15.63 10.90
N ASN A 2 80.64 -16.96 10.82
CA ASN A 2 81.21 -17.87 11.83
C ASN A 2 80.22 -18.28 12.95
N ARG A 3 79.68 -19.50 12.84
CA ARG A 3 79.51 -20.57 13.86
C ARG A 3 78.58 -21.63 13.25
N ARG A 4 79.02 -22.85 12.89
CA ARG A 4 79.45 -24.01 13.72
C ARG A 4 78.47 -24.26 14.88
N ASP A 5 77.95 -25.45 15.18
CA ASP A 5 78.03 -26.81 14.66
C ASP A 5 76.90 -27.60 15.37
N ILE A 6 76.22 -28.49 14.63
CA ILE A 6 75.99 -29.93 14.95
C ILE A 6 75.42 -30.31 16.34
N GLU A 7 74.24 -30.96 16.38
CA GLU A 7 74.07 -32.40 16.73
C GLU A 7 72.60 -32.88 16.65
N THR A 8 72.39 -33.94 15.85
CA THR A 8 71.24 -34.89 15.87
C THR A 8 71.43 -35.92 17.01
N PRO A 9 70.66 -37.03 17.19
CA PRO A 9 69.37 -37.51 16.64
C PRO A 9 68.41 -38.07 17.74
N ARG A 10 67.20 -38.54 17.39
CA ARG A 10 66.74 -39.94 17.62
C ARG A 10 65.24 -40.17 17.32
N THR A 11 65.03 -41.14 16.43
CA THR A 11 64.01 -42.23 16.42
C THR A 11 62.52 -41.93 16.59
N GLY A 12 61.74 -42.36 15.60
CA GLY A 12 60.31 -42.67 15.78
C GLY A 12 59.58 -42.81 14.45
N GLY A 13 59.48 -44.04 13.95
CA GLY A 13 58.87 -44.35 12.65
C GLY A 13 57.35 -44.22 12.58
N ARG A 14 56.90 -43.70 11.43
CA ARG A 14 55.69 -43.98 10.63
C ARG A 14 54.36 -44.25 11.38
N ARG A 15 53.37 -43.38 11.10
CA ARG A 15 52.18 -43.69 10.27
C ARG A 15 51.45 -42.39 9.91
N ALA A 16 51.36 -42.09 8.61
CA ALA A 16 50.28 -41.25 8.04
C ALA A 16 48.98 -42.08 8.14
N ILE A 17 47.75 -41.54 8.13
CA ILE A 17 47.01 -40.78 7.10
C ILE A 17 45.66 -40.38 7.80
N PRO A 18 44.75 -39.54 7.25
CA PRO A 18 44.76 -38.10 7.03
C PRO A 18 43.68 -37.35 7.86
N ASN A 19 43.75 -36.03 7.79
CA ASN A 19 42.72 -35.09 8.24
C ASN A 19 41.37 -35.31 7.54
N ALA A 20 40.31 -35.54 8.31
CA ALA A 20 38.94 -35.39 7.86
C ALA A 20 38.29 -34.20 8.59
N ARG A 21 38.66 -32.98 8.17
CA ARG A 21 37.79 -31.81 8.35
C ARG A 21 36.67 -31.92 7.30
N ALA A 22 35.63 -32.69 7.61
CA ALA A 22 34.43 -32.78 6.79
C ALA A 22 33.45 -31.67 7.21
N THR A 23 33.59 -30.53 6.55
CA THR A 23 32.52 -29.61 6.12
C THR A 23 31.13 -29.79 6.73
N LEU A 24 30.80 -29.00 7.76
CA LEU A 24 29.43 -28.72 8.16
C LEU A 24 28.98 -27.42 7.48
N ALA A 25 28.63 -27.50 6.20
CA ALA A 25 28.19 -26.33 5.44
C ALA A 25 27.19 -26.77 4.36
N TYR A 26 26.03 -27.28 4.77
CA TYR A 26 24.92 -27.50 3.84
C TYR A 26 23.58 -27.57 4.59
N CYS A 27 23.11 -26.44 5.13
CA CYS A 27 21.70 -26.25 5.48
C CYS A 27 21.43 -24.78 5.84
N CYS A 28 21.53 -23.86 4.87
CA CYS A 28 21.02 -22.49 5.06
C CYS A 28 20.78 -21.71 3.75
N ALA A 29 20.64 -22.37 2.59
CA ALA A 29 20.50 -21.67 1.30
C ALA A 29 19.23 -22.08 0.52
N LEU A 30 18.08 -22.16 1.19
CA LEU A 30 16.77 -22.42 0.54
C LEU A 30 15.65 -21.53 1.09
N LEU A 31 15.98 -20.29 1.50
CA LEU A 31 15.01 -19.31 2.01
C LEU A 31 15.06 -17.98 1.23
N ALA A 32 15.31 -18.04 -0.08
CA ALA A 32 15.45 -16.85 -0.93
C ALA A 32 14.47 -16.77 -2.11
N LEU A 33 13.35 -17.49 -2.07
CA LEU A 33 12.27 -17.38 -3.07
C LEU A 33 10.90 -17.49 -2.39
N LEU A 34 10.63 -16.61 -1.42
CA LEU A 34 9.24 -16.25 -1.16
C LEU A 34 8.88 -15.23 -2.25
N PRO A 35 7.94 -15.53 -3.18
CA PRO A 35 7.39 -14.47 -4.01
C PRO A 35 6.93 -13.38 -3.06
N GLY A 36 7.48 -12.17 -3.23
CA GLY A 36 7.09 -11.03 -2.41
C GLY A 36 5.58 -11.00 -2.39
N ILE A 37 5.00 -10.93 -1.19
CA ILE A 37 3.56 -10.86 -0.98
C ILE A 37 3.11 -9.58 -1.66
N SER A 38 2.85 -9.65 -2.96
CA SER A 38 2.15 -8.64 -3.70
C SER A 38 0.83 -8.59 -2.97
N HIS A 39 0.66 -7.58 -2.12
CA HIS A 39 -0.64 -7.26 -1.58
C HIS A 39 -1.44 -6.91 -2.81
N ALA A 40 -2.13 -7.92 -3.38
CA ALA A 40 -3.13 -7.71 -4.39
C ALA A 40 -4.02 -6.63 -3.79
N GLN A 41 -4.10 -5.47 -4.45
CA GLN A 41 -4.98 -4.41 -4.01
C GLN A 41 -6.34 -5.07 -3.76
N ARG A 42 -6.89 -4.81 -2.58
CA ARG A 42 -8.11 -5.47 -2.11
C ARG A 42 -9.19 -5.31 -3.18
N ALA A 43 -9.42 -6.37 -3.95
CA ALA A 43 -10.22 -6.29 -5.16
C ALA A 43 -11.65 -5.85 -4.85
N GLU A 44 -12.15 -6.18 -3.65
CA GLU A 44 -13.44 -5.76 -3.16
C GLU A 44 -13.57 -4.23 -2.95
N LEU A 45 -12.47 -3.48 -2.91
CA LEU A 45 -12.49 -2.01 -2.83
C LEU A 45 -12.60 -1.33 -4.19
N LEU A 46 -12.24 -2.02 -5.27
CA LEU A 46 -12.04 -1.42 -6.60
C LEU A 46 -13.25 -1.63 -7.52
N ASP A 47 -13.45 -0.69 -8.43
CA ASP A 47 -14.40 -0.80 -9.53
C ASP A 47 -13.71 -1.47 -10.72
N SER A 48 -14.16 -2.65 -11.12
CA SER A 48 -13.57 -3.39 -12.25
C SER A 48 -13.66 -2.66 -13.59
N ARG A 49 -14.54 -1.65 -13.69
CA ARG A 49 -14.64 -0.78 -14.88
C ARG A 49 -13.52 0.24 -14.97
N VAL A 50 -12.84 0.55 -13.86
CA VAL A 50 -11.78 1.55 -13.78
C VAL A 50 -10.43 0.84 -13.72
N THR A 51 -9.75 0.83 -14.85
CA THR A 51 -8.39 0.30 -15.00
C THR A 51 -7.51 1.35 -15.64
N GLN A 52 -6.19 1.12 -15.68
CA GLN A 52 -5.26 2.03 -16.34
C GLN A 52 -5.64 2.30 -17.81
N SER A 53 -6.19 1.32 -18.52
CA SER A 53 -6.58 1.47 -19.93
C SER A 53 -7.92 2.19 -20.11
N THR A 54 -8.76 2.25 -19.09
CA THR A 54 -10.10 2.89 -19.16
C THR A 54 -10.17 4.24 -18.44
N ILE A 55 -9.07 4.74 -17.84
CA ILE A 55 -9.11 6.02 -17.10
C ILE A 55 -9.61 7.19 -17.96
N VAL A 56 -9.31 7.18 -19.27
CA VAL A 56 -9.70 8.24 -20.21
C VAL A 56 -11.22 8.29 -20.46
N ASP A 57 -11.92 7.17 -20.27
CA ASP A 57 -13.38 7.04 -20.43
C ASP A 57 -14.10 7.00 -19.07
N THR A 58 -13.34 6.90 -17.97
CA THR A 58 -13.86 6.80 -16.60
C THR A 58 -13.46 8.02 -15.79
N ILE A 59 -12.52 7.87 -14.86
CA ILE A 59 -12.19 8.89 -13.87
C ILE A 59 -11.73 10.20 -14.52
N CYS A 60 -11.10 10.18 -15.69
CA CYS A 60 -10.62 11.40 -16.36
C CYS A 60 -11.70 12.18 -17.12
N VAL A 61 -12.94 11.66 -17.19
CA VAL A 61 -14.07 12.36 -17.80
C VAL A 61 -14.78 13.26 -16.76
N PRO A 62 -15.13 14.51 -17.11
CA PRO A 62 -15.97 15.35 -16.26
C PRO A 62 -17.28 14.67 -15.83
N GLY A 63 -17.68 14.84 -14.57
CA GLY A 63 -18.94 14.27 -14.05
C GLY A 63 -18.96 12.74 -13.86
N TYR A 64 -17.81 12.04 -13.97
CA TYR A 64 -17.76 10.59 -13.78
C TYR A 64 -18.38 10.14 -12.45
N VAL A 65 -18.00 10.79 -11.35
CA VAL A 65 -18.46 10.44 -10.00
C VAL A 65 -19.98 10.58 -9.87
N ASP A 66 -20.55 11.68 -10.36
CA ASP A 66 -22.00 11.93 -10.31
C ASP A 66 -22.79 10.87 -11.08
N ARG A 67 -22.20 10.34 -12.17
CA ARG A 67 -22.80 9.29 -13.00
C ARG A 67 -22.78 7.91 -12.34
N VAL A 68 -21.79 7.60 -11.50
CA VAL A 68 -21.58 6.25 -10.95
C VAL A 68 -21.95 6.10 -9.48
N LEU A 69 -22.02 7.20 -8.72
CA LEU A 69 -22.49 7.15 -7.34
C LEU A 69 -23.97 6.79 -7.29
N PRO A 70 -24.39 6.02 -6.27
CA PRO A 70 -25.81 5.82 -6.03
C PRO A 70 -26.49 7.14 -5.63
N SER A 71 -27.82 7.18 -5.70
CA SER A 71 -28.58 8.37 -5.33
C SER A 71 -28.25 8.83 -3.90
N PHE A 72 -28.42 10.12 -3.64
CA PHE A 72 -28.21 10.68 -2.30
C PHE A 72 -28.97 9.92 -1.21
N GLU A 73 -30.22 9.54 -1.46
CA GLU A 73 -31.02 8.76 -0.52
C GLU A 73 -30.40 7.40 -0.17
N ILE A 74 -29.83 6.71 -1.17
CA ILE A 74 -29.15 5.42 -0.94
C ILE A 74 -27.89 5.63 -0.11
N GLN A 75 -27.11 6.67 -0.41
CA GLN A 75 -25.90 7.01 0.35
C GLN A 75 -26.23 7.34 1.82
N MET A 76 -27.30 8.12 2.06
CA MET A 76 -27.73 8.44 3.42
C MET A 76 -28.20 7.20 4.18
N LYS A 77 -28.94 6.29 3.54
CA LYS A 77 -29.31 4.99 4.15
C LYS A 77 -28.08 4.15 4.50
N GLN A 78 -27.06 4.13 3.64
CA GLN A 78 -25.80 3.43 3.91
C GLN A 78 -25.05 4.06 5.09
N LYS A 79 -24.99 5.39 5.15
CA LYS A 79 -24.39 6.13 6.26
C LYS A 79 -25.10 5.84 7.58
N ASP A 80 -26.43 5.88 7.61
CA ASP A 80 -27.22 5.61 8.82
C ASP A 80 -27.01 4.18 9.32
N LYS A 81 -26.91 3.22 8.41
CA LYS A 81 -26.59 1.83 8.76
C LYS A 81 -25.22 1.73 9.44
N LEU A 82 -24.19 2.39 8.90
CA LEU A 82 -22.86 2.39 9.48
C LEU A 82 -22.82 3.10 10.84
N LEU A 83 -23.56 4.21 11.01
CA LEU A 83 -23.63 4.94 12.28
C LEU A 83 -24.20 4.03 13.39
N LYS A 84 -25.29 3.33 13.09
CA LYS A 84 -25.90 2.33 13.99
C LYS A 84 -24.93 1.19 14.30
N GLN A 85 -24.24 0.65 13.28
CA GLN A 85 -23.27 -0.44 13.45
C GLN A 85 -22.08 -0.06 14.34
N ARG A 86 -21.73 1.23 14.43
CA ARG A 86 -20.64 1.75 15.26
C ARG A 86 -21.13 2.34 16.59
N SER A 87 -22.42 2.22 16.90
CA SER A 87 -23.03 2.80 18.10
C SER A 87 -22.76 4.30 18.25
N ILE A 88 -22.71 5.04 17.13
CA ILE A 88 -22.55 6.50 17.12
C ILE A 88 -23.93 7.13 17.27
N ASP A 89 -24.08 8.02 18.24
CA ASP A 89 -25.32 8.75 18.47
C ASP A 89 -25.68 9.61 17.24
N ALA A 90 -26.97 9.66 16.91
CA ALA A 90 -27.50 10.46 15.83
C ALA A 90 -27.17 11.96 15.97
N MET A 91 -27.00 12.47 17.19
CA MET A 91 -26.60 13.87 17.41
C MET A 91 -25.22 14.20 16.83
N PHE A 92 -24.34 13.21 16.71
CA PHE A 92 -23.01 13.36 16.12
C PHE A 92 -22.96 12.98 14.63
N ALA A 93 -24.09 12.56 14.03
CA ALA A 93 -24.13 12.08 12.66
C ALA A 93 -23.61 13.10 11.63
N SER A 94 -23.78 14.39 11.89
CA SER A 94 -23.27 15.47 11.03
C SER A 94 -21.75 15.60 11.04
N GLU A 95 -21.06 15.07 12.06
CA GLU A 95 -19.59 15.10 12.15
C GLU A 95 -18.93 14.07 11.23
N TYR A 96 -19.68 13.08 10.76
CA TYR A 96 -19.18 11.98 9.94
C TYR A 96 -19.65 12.10 8.49
N ALA A 97 -18.77 11.68 7.57
CA ALA A 97 -19.06 11.41 6.18
C ALA A 97 -19.26 9.91 5.95
N LEU A 98 -20.00 9.56 4.91
CA LEU A 98 -19.84 8.26 4.25
C LEU A 98 -18.52 8.31 3.47
N ASP A 99 -17.57 7.46 3.84
CA ASP A 99 -16.24 7.40 3.22
C ASP A 99 -16.14 6.20 2.28
N HIS A 100 -15.60 6.42 1.09
CA HIS A 100 -15.09 5.35 0.24
C HIS A 100 -13.62 5.09 0.58
N ARG A 101 -13.29 3.93 1.19
CA ARG A 101 -11.92 3.55 1.61
C ARG A 101 -10.91 3.83 0.48
N MET A 102 -11.16 3.28 -0.71
CA MET A 102 -10.61 3.77 -1.97
C MET A 102 -11.58 4.78 -2.59
N PRO A 103 -11.19 6.05 -2.80
CA PRO A 103 -12.03 7.06 -3.43
C PRO A 103 -12.50 6.64 -4.82
N VAL A 104 -13.75 6.94 -5.17
CA VAL A 104 -14.31 6.71 -6.52
C VAL A 104 -13.50 7.46 -7.60
N LEU A 105 -12.96 8.63 -7.27
CA LEU A 105 -12.05 9.40 -8.13
C LEU A 105 -10.75 8.66 -8.49
N LEU A 106 -10.41 7.60 -7.77
CA LEU A 106 -9.23 6.74 -7.98
C LEU A 106 -9.64 5.29 -8.28
N GLY A 107 -10.85 5.09 -8.81
CA GLY A 107 -11.35 3.77 -9.21
C GLY A 107 -11.85 2.89 -8.07
N GLY A 108 -12.19 3.48 -6.93
CA GLY A 108 -12.91 2.77 -5.88
C GLY A 108 -14.34 2.41 -6.30
N SER A 109 -14.82 1.25 -5.86
CA SER A 109 -16.20 0.80 -6.13
C SER A 109 -17.20 1.71 -5.42
N PRO A 110 -18.19 2.28 -6.13
CA PRO A 110 -19.16 3.20 -5.53
C PRO A 110 -20.14 2.49 -4.58
N ASN A 111 -20.39 1.19 -4.81
CA ASN A 111 -21.45 0.43 -4.16
C ASN A 111 -20.95 -0.73 -3.28
N SER A 112 -19.66 -1.07 -3.34
CA SER A 112 -19.12 -2.17 -2.54
C SER A 112 -19.20 -1.87 -1.05
N PRO A 113 -19.87 -2.71 -0.23
CA PRO A 113 -19.90 -2.52 1.22
C PRO A 113 -18.50 -2.56 1.85
N ALA A 114 -17.57 -3.31 1.25
CA ALA A 114 -16.18 -3.34 1.72
C ALA A 114 -15.47 -2.00 1.51
N ASN A 115 -15.90 -1.23 0.50
CA ASN A 115 -15.38 0.09 0.22
C ASN A 115 -16.04 1.20 1.03
N LEU A 116 -17.09 0.93 1.82
CA LEU A 116 -17.77 1.94 2.61
C LEU A 116 -17.31 1.91 4.08
N ASP A 117 -17.09 3.09 4.65
CA ASP A 117 -16.83 3.30 6.08
C ASP A 117 -17.39 4.65 6.54
N LEU A 118 -17.21 4.98 7.82
CA LEU A 118 -17.41 6.32 8.35
C LEU A 118 -16.08 7.00 8.61
N ARG A 119 -16.02 8.29 8.30
CA ARG A 119 -14.87 9.14 8.62
C ARG A 119 -15.34 10.49 9.12
N ARG A 120 -14.73 11.02 10.18
CA ARG A 120 -15.01 12.39 10.62
C ARG A 120 -14.59 13.39 9.53
N TRP A 121 -15.34 14.49 9.40
CA TRP A 121 -15.05 15.50 8.39
C TRP A 121 -13.70 16.22 8.61
N ASP A 122 -13.33 16.39 9.87
CA ASP A 122 -12.22 17.20 10.36
C ASP A 122 -10.96 16.38 10.70
N GLY A 123 -9.89 17.08 11.07
CA GLY A 123 -8.62 16.49 11.46
C GLY A 123 -7.69 16.14 10.30
N ARG A 124 -6.46 15.75 10.64
CA ARG A 124 -5.44 15.38 9.64
C ARG A 124 -5.88 14.18 8.81
N ALA A 125 -6.47 13.16 9.42
CA ALA A 125 -7.04 12.02 8.70
C ALA A 125 -8.53 12.24 8.33
N GLY A 126 -9.01 13.48 8.28
CA GLY A 126 -10.43 13.80 8.01
C GLY A 126 -10.83 13.64 6.54
N GLN A 127 -12.14 13.47 6.33
CA GLN A 127 -12.71 13.27 4.99
C GLN A 127 -12.43 14.44 4.05
N ARG A 128 -12.56 15.69 4.52
CA ARG A 128 -12.31 16.89 3.69
C ARG A 128 -10.90 16.90 3.10
N ARG A 129 -9.92 16.43 3.87
CA ARG A 129 -8.52 16.35 3.44
C ARG A 129 -8.29 15.17 2.50
N LYS A 130 -8.88 14.00 2.80
CA LYS A 130 -8.84 12.83 1.92
C LYS A 130 -9.36 13.13 0.53
N GLU A 131 -10.51 13.80 0.42
CA GLU A 131 -11.13 14.18 -0.86
C GLU A 131 -10.21 15.10 -1.69
N ARG A 132 -9.57 16.09 -1.07
CA ARG A 132 -8.60 16.95 -1.76
C ARG A 132 -7.40 16.17 -2.29
N ILE A 133 -6.88 15.24 -1.50
CA ILE A 133 -5.78 14.35 -1.94
C ILE A 133 -6.25 13.46 -3.10
N ALA A 134 -7.48 12.93 -3.05
CA ALA A 134 -8.03 12.12 -4.13
C ALA A 134 -8.18 12.92 -5.44
N VAL A 135 -8.67 14.16 -5.37
CA VAL A 135 -8.73 15.08 -6.52
C VAL A 135 -7.34 15.36 -7.08
N TYR A 136 -6.36 15.60 -6.21
CA TYR A 136 -4.98 15.84 -6.60
C TYR A 136 -4.37 14.62 -7.32
N LEU A 137 -4.47 13.43 -6.71
CA LEU A 137 -3.97 12.19 -7.28
C LEU A 137 -4.66 11.86 -8.60
N LYS A 138 -5.97 12.08 -8.70
CA LYS A 138 -6.72 11.95 -9.96
C LYS A 138 -6.13 12.84 -11.05
N ARG A 139 -5.78 14.09 -10.73
CA ARG A 139 -5.15 14.99 -11.71
C ARG A 139 -3.85 14.38 -12.23
N CYS A 140 -2.95 13.94 -11.34
CA CYS A 140 -1.69 13.32 -11.74
C CYS A 140 -1.88 12.06 -12.60
N VAL A 141 -2.90 11.25 -12.31
CA VAL A 141 -3.26 10.09 -13.13
C VAL A 141 -3.73 10.54 -14.53
N CYS A 142 -4.58 11.55 -14.60
CA CYS A 142 -5.16 12.01 -15.86
C CYS A 142 -4.20 12.83 -16.73
N THR A 143 -3.14 13.40 -16.16
CA THR A 143 -2.03 14.00 -16.90
C THR A 143 -0.95 12.99 -17.30
N GLY A 144 -1.06 11.74 -16.83
CA GLY A 144 -0.09 10.68 -17.10
C GLY A 144 1.19 10.77 -16.28
N ASP A 145 1.24 11.64 -15.27
CA ASP A 145 2.41 11.81 -14.41
C ASP A 145 2.63 10.59 -13.49
N ILE A 146 1.55 9.92 -13.09
CA ILE A 146 1.56 8.66 -12.35
C ILE A 146 0.51 7.67 -12.89
N THR A 147 0.71 6.38 -12.63
CA THR A 147 -0.28 5.35 -12.90
C THR A 147 -1.42 5.38 -11.89
N LEU A 148 -2.59 4.86 -12.28
CA LEU A 148 -3.72 4.62 -11.39
C LEU A 148 -3.32 3.77 -10.18
N LYS A 149 -2.46 2.76 -10.39
CA LYS A 149 -2.00 1.86 -9.34
C LYS A 149 -1.14 2.59 -8.29
N GLU A 150 -0.27 3.50 -8.71
CA GLU A 150 0.52 4.34 -7.80
C GLU A 150 -0.38 5.25 -6.97
N ALA A 151 -1.36 5.92 -7.60
CA ALA A 151 -2.33 6.74 -6.90
C ALA A 151 -3.14 5.95 -5.87
N GLN A 152 -3.60 4.75 -6.23
CA GLN A 152 -4.31 3.85 -5.32
C GLN A 152 -3.40 3.36 -4.18
N THR A 153 -2.13 3.06 -4.46
CA THR A 153 -1.15 2.66 -3.43
C THR A 153 -0.90 3.78 -2.44
N ALA A 154 -0.72 5.01 -2.93
CA ALA A 154 -0.58 6.21 -2.11
C ALA A 154 -1.80 6.43 -1.18
N MET A 155 -3.00 6.20 -1.70
CA MET A 155 -4.25 6.36 -0.95
C MET A 155 -4.52 5.20 0.03
N ALA A 156 -4.03 3.99 -0.24
CA ALA A 156 -4.16 2.85 0.66
C ALA A 156 -3.18 2.91 1.85
N GLY A 157 -2.05 3.61 1.69
CA GLY A 157 -1.07 3.84 2.75
C GLY A 157 -1.46 4.95 3.72
N ASP A 158 -0.49 5.43 4.51
CA ASP A 158 -0.67 6.58 5.40
C ASP A 158 -0.60 7.91 4.62
N TRP A 159 -1.59 8.12 3.75
CA TRP A 159 -1.77 9.36 3.00
C TRP A 159 -1.83 10.59 3.91
N SER A 160 -2.30 10.41 5.15
CA SER A 160 -2.50 11.51 6.10
C SER A 160 -1.17 12.07 6.58
N SER A 161 -0.17 11.22 6.78
CA SER A 161 1.19 11.63 7.12
C SER A 161 2.03 11.94 5.88
N ARG A 162 1.80 11.24 4.76
CA ARG A 162 2.59 11.42 3.53
C ARG A 162 2.33 12.75 2.83
N TYR A 163 1.14 13.33 2.96
CA TYR A 163 0.78 14.59 2.29
C TYR A 163 0.49 15.73 3.27
N PRO A 164 1.39 16.05 4.24
CA PRO A 164 1.12 16.95 5.36
C PRO A 164 0.70 18.35 4.91
N ASN A 165 1.23 18.80 3.78
CA ASN A 165 0.91 20.07 3.14
C ASN A 165 0.38 19.84 1.73
N LEU A 166 -0.90 20.12 1.51
CA LEU A 166 -1.56 19.92 0.20
C LEU A 166 -1.08 20.93 -0.85
N SER A 167 -0.64 22.13 -0.43
CA SER A 167 -0.24 23.21 -1.34
C SER A 167 1.10 22.97 -2.01
N SER A 168 1.92 22.07 -1.47
CA SER A 168 3.24 21.72 -2.00
C SER A 168 3.26 20.35 -2.68
N MET A 169 2.10 19.74 -2.92
CA MET A 169 2.03 18.46 -3.62
C MET A 169 2.44 18.64 -5.09
N SER A 170 3.30 17.75 -5.58
CA SER A 170 3.70 17.66 -6.98
C SER A 170 3.42 16.25 -7.50
N CYS A 171 3.25 16.07 -8.81
CA CYS A 171 2.99 14.75 -9.40
C CYS A 171 4.27 13.88 -9.53
N SER A 172 5.36 14.33 -8.91
CA SER A 172 6.63 13.61 -8.80
C SER A 172 6.82 13.00 -7.40
N GLY A 173 7.35 11.76 -7.33
CA GLY A 173 7.86 11.16 -6.09
C GLY A 173 6.85 10.37 -5.24
N PHE A 174 5.99 9.57 -5.88
CA PHE A 174 4.95 8.76 -5.24
C PHE A 174 5.46 7.41 -4.74
#